data_AF-A0A936VHI3-F1
#
_entry.id   AF-A0A936VHI3-F1
#
_cell.length_a   1.000
_cell.length_b   1.000
_cell.length_c   1.000
_cell.angle_alpha   90.00
_cell.angle_beta   90.00
_cell.angle_gamma   90.00
#
_symmetry.space_group_name_H-M   'P 1'
#
loop_
_entity.id
_entity.type
_entity.pdbx_description
1 polymer ?
#
loop_
_entity_poly.entity_id
_entity_poly.type
_entity_poly.pdbx_seq_one_letter_code
_entity_poly.pdbx_strand_id
1 'polypeptide(L)' 'MDERLLDYVEDELYDKECDHTLRYSMRYMMERGLNFPKITNWLNENGGYCDCEVMKQVAPYWRAKFGDD' A
#
# COMPACT_ATOMS: atom_id res chain seq x y z
N MET A 1 -8.81 -2.99 -3.60
CA MET A 1 -7.34 -2.84 -3.56
C MET A 1 -6.76 -4.23 -3.79
N ASP A 2 -5.66 -4.32 -4.52
CA ASP A 2 -4.99 -5.58 -4.88
C ASP A 2 -4.04 -5.98 -3.73
N GLU A 3 -4.16 -7.20 -3.19
CA GLU A 3 -3.28 -7.67 -2.11
C GLU A 3 -1.80 -7.65 -2.52
N ARG A 4 -1.52 -7.92 -3.79
CA ARG A 4 -0.16 -7.86 -4.35
C ARG A 4 0.49 -6.48 -4.27
N LEU A 5 -0.31 -5.41 -4.07
CA LEU A 5 0.23 -4.09 -3.75
C LEU A 5 0.88 -4.09 -2.37
N LEU A 6 0.24 -4.72 -1.37
CA LEU A 6 0.76 -4.78 0.00
C LEU A 6 2.04 -5.60 0.04
N ASP A 7 2.07 -6.75 -0.64
CA ASP A 7 3.25 -7.61 -0.69
C ASP A 7 4.42 -6.90 -1.38
N TYR A 8 4.16 -6.22 -2.50
CA TYR A 8 5.18 -5.43 -3.18
C TYR A 8 5.75 -4.30 -2.29
N VAL A 9 4.88 -3.60 -1.55
CA VAL A 9 5.30 -2.53 -0.65
C VAL A 9 6.08 -3.08 0.55
N GLU A 10 5.66 -4.23 1.10
CA GLU A 10 6.35 -4.92 2.19
C GLU A 10 7.77 -5.34 1.79
N ASP A 11 7.92 -5.94 0.62
CA ASP A 11 9.22 -6.35 0.05
C ASP A 11 10.15 -5.15 -0.16
N GLU A 12 9.64 -4.05 -0.72
CA GLU A 12 10.44 -2.85 -0.98
C GLU A 12 10.85 -2.10 0.30
N LEU A 13 10.12 -2.29 1.41
CA LEU A 13 10.37 -1.66 2.71
C LEU A 13 11.25 -2.49 3.67
N TYR A 14 11.49 -3.78 3.39
CA TYR A 14 12.07 -4.74 4.34
C TYR A 14 13.30 -4.24 5.12
N ASP A 15 14.18 -3.46 4.48
CA ASP A 15 15.39 -2.88 5.10
C ASP A 15 15.57 -1.39 4.75
N LYS A 16 14.46 -0.67 4.57
CA LYS A 16 14.50 0.76 4.22
C LYS A 16 13.83 1.61 5.29
N GLU A 17 14.45 2.75 5.60
CA GLU A 17 13.81 3.79 6.40
C GLU A 17 12.57 4.33 5.66
N CYS A 18 11.53 4.66 6.43
CA CYS A 18 10.33 5.25 5.85
C CYS A 18 10.63 6.66 5.34
N ASP A 19 10.47 6.89 4.03
CA ASP A 19 10.72 8.19 3.39
C ASP A 19 9.50 9.14 3.44
N HIS A 20 8.45 8.73 4.16
CA HIS A 20 7.18 9.45 4.29
C HIS A 20 6.48 9.76 2.97
N THR A 21 6.69 8.92 1.95
CA THR A 21 5.97 9.01 0.67
C THR A 21 5.23 7.71 0.33
N LEU A 22 4.36 7.75 -0.69
CA LEU A 22 3.72 6.58 -1.30
C LEU A 22 4.50 6.06 -2.52
N ARG A 23 5.82 6.21 -2.54
CA ARG A 23 6.68 5.94 -3.70
C ARG A 23 6.48 4.53 -4.26
N TYR A 24 6.47 3.51 -3.41
CA TYR A 24 6.34 2.12 -3.83
C TYR A 24 4.91 1.78 -4.22
N SER A 25 3.91 2.24 -3.45
CA SER A 25 2.51 2.12 -3.82
C SER A 25 2.24 2.74 -5.20
N MET A 26 2.76 3.95 -5.45
CA MET A 26 2.64 4.62 -6.74
C MET A 26 3.33 3.85 -7.86
N ARG A 27 4.57 3.39 -7.63
CA ARG A 27 5.30 2.59 -8.62
C ARG A 27 4.51 1.33 -9.01
N TYR A 28 4.01 0.57 -8.05
CA TYR A 28 3.20 -0.63 -8.32
C TYR A 28 1.96 -0.31 -9.16
N MET A 29 1.25 0.75 -8.80
CA MET A 29 0.08 1.20 -9.56
C MET A 29 0.44 1.60 -11.00
N MET A 30 1.65 2.13 -11.25
CA MET A 30 2.06 2.64 -12.57
C MET A 30 2.30 1.45 -13.48
N GLU A 31 3.08 0.49 -12.98
CA GLU A 31 3.49 -0.73 -13.68
C GLU A 31 2.29 -1.63 -14.02
N ARG A 32 1.18 -1.50 -13.29
CA ARG A 32 -0.04 -2.30 -13.47
C ARG A 32 -1.23 -1.54 -14.07
N GLY A 33 -1.07 -0.26 -14.38
CA GLY A 33 -2.14 0.57 -14.93
C GLY A 33 -3.34 0.74 -13.99
N LEU A 34 -3.10 0.78 -12.68
CA LEU A 34 -4.16 0.94 -11.68
C LEU A 34 -4.60 2.40 -11.55
N ASN A 35 -5.82 2.61 -11.05
CA ASN A 35 -6.38 3.95 -10.86
C ASN A 35 -5.78 4.63 -9.62
N PHE A 36 -4.75 5.45 -9.85
CA PHE A 36 -4.04 6.23 -8.83
C PHE A 36 -4.95 7.04 -7.93
N PRO A 37 -5.77 8.01 -8.43
CA PRO A 37 -6.60 8.82 -7.55
C PRO A 37 -7.50 7.98 -6.65
N LYS A 38 -8.11 6.92 -7.21
CA LYS A 38 -9.03 6.07 -6.45
C LYS A 38 -8.33 5.31 -5.33
N ILE A 39 -7.18 4.69 -5.63
CA ILE A 39 -6.45 3.88 -4.65
C ILE A 39 -5.79 4.78 -3.61
N THR A 40 -5.10 5.86 -4.01
CA THR A 40 -4.48 6.82 -3.08
C THR A 40 -5.51 7.45 -2.15
N ASN A 41 -6.69 7.85 -2.66
CA ASN A 41 -7.75 8.37 -1.81
C ASN A 41 -8.20 7.35 -0.76
N TRP A 42 -8.39 6.10 -1.17
CA TRP A 42 -8.75 5.02 -0.25
C TRP A 42 -7.66 4.72 0.78
N LEU A 43 -6.38 4.74 0.39
CA LEU A 43 -5.26 4.61 1.34
C LEU A 43 -5.28 5.72 2.39
N ASN A 44 -5.41 6.98 1.95
CA ASN A 44 -5.45 8.14 2.85
C ASN A 44 -6.66 8.10 3.81
N GLU A 45 -7.84 7.74 3.31
CA GLU A 45 -9.05 7.55 4.15
C GLU A 45 -8.87 6.49 5.24
N ASN A 46 -7.96 5.53 5.03
CA ASN A 46 -7.62 4.47 5.98
C ASN A 46 -6.27 4.71 6.68
N GLY A 47 -5.75 5.94 6.64
CA GLY A 47 -4.55 6.34 7.39
C GLY A 47 -3.22 5.99 6.73
N GLY A 48 -3.20 5.54 5.48
CA GLY A 48 -2.00 5.25 4.71
C GLY A 48 -1.54 6.44 3.87
N TYR A 49 -0.90 7.45 4.48
CA TYR A 49 -0.38 8.62 3.77
C TYR A 49 1.06 8.42 3.25
N CYS A 50 1.74 7.38 3.72
CA CYS A 50 3.02 6.88 3.19
C CYS A 50 3.08 5.36 3.23
N ASP A 51 4.02 4.75 2.52
CA ASP A 51 4.12 3.30 2.37
C ASP A 51 4.26 2.58 3.72
N CYS A 52 4.97 3.16 4.70
CA CYS A 52 5.06 2.56 6.03
C CYS A 52 3.75 2.65 6.84
N GLU A 53 2.94 3.69 6.62
CA GLU A 53 1.60 3.78 7.20
C GLU A 53 0.62 2.85 6.49
N VAL A 54 0.76 2.63 5.17
CA VAL A 54 0.02 1.59 4.45
C VAL A 54 0.25 0.23 5.12
N MET A 55 1.51 -0.12 5.42
CA MET A 55 1.81 -1.39 6.10
C MET A 55 1.34 -1.44 7.55
N LYS A 56 1.33 -0.32 8.28
CA LYS A 56 0.94 -0.28 9.71
C LYS A 56 -0.57 -0.19 9.93
N GLN A 57 -1.27 0.61 9.12
CA GLN A 57 -2.67 0.97 9.32
C GLN A 57 -3.60 0.23 8.35
N VAL A 58 -3.19 0.11 7.08
CA VAL A 58 -4.06 -0.40 6.01
C VAL A 58 -3.93 -1.91 5.85
N ALA A 59 -2.70 -2.44 5.80
CA ALA A 59 -2.44 -3.84 5.52
C ALA A 59 -3.09 -4.80 6.53
N PRO A 60 -3.02 -4.58 7.87
CA PRO A 60 -3.64 -5.49 8.83
C PRO A 60 -5.16 -5.54 8.69
N TYR A 61 -5.81 -4.39 8.49
CA TYR A 61 -7.25 -4.31 8.26
C TYR A 61 -7.65 -5.03 6.97
N TRP A 62 -6.91 -4.79 5.88
CA TRP A 62 -7.21 -5.41 4.60
C TRP A 62 -7.07 -6.93 4.70
N ARG A 63 -5.91 -7.42 5.16
CA ARG A 63 -5.61 -8.86 5.28
C ARG A 63 -6.62 -9.55 6.20
N ALA A 64 -7.02 -8.94 7.32
CA ALA A 64 -8.04 -9.51 8.19
C ALA A 64 -9.45 -9.59 7.57
N LYS A 65 -9.76 -8.70 6.60
CA LYS A 65 -11.08 -8.62 5.99
C LYS A 65 -11.21 -9.43 4.70
N PHE A 66 -10.10 -9.61 3.99
CA PHE A 66 -10.10 -10.12 2.62
C PHE A 66 -8.90 -11.02 2.29
N GLY A 67 -7.92 -11.18 3.19
CA GLY A 67 -6.69 -11.96 2.99
C GLY A 67 -6.83 -13.45 3.34
N ASP A 68 -8.02 -14.01 3.10
CA ASP A 68 -8.22 -15.46 3.14
C ASP A 68 -7.98 -16.01 1.73
N ASP A 69 -6.86 -16.72 1.57
CA ASP A 69 -6.70 -17.85 0.64
C ASP A 69 -6.74 -19.15 1.47
#